data_AF-A0A5J4RG47-F1
#
_entry.id   AF-A0A5J4RG47-F1
#
_cell.length_a   1.000
_cell.length_b   1.000
_cell.length_c   1.000
_cell.angle_alpha   90.00
_cell.angle_beta   90.00
_cell.angle_gamma   90.00
#
_symmetry.space_group_name_H-M   'P 1'
#
loop_
_entity.id
_entity.type
_entity.pdbx_description
1 polymer ?
#
loop_
_entity_poly.entity_id
_entity_poly.type
_entity_poly.pdbx_seq_one_letter_code
_entity_poly.pdbx_strand_id
1 'polypeptide(L)'
;MHFNREPRFYADLAFDGSIWYMENRTSNHESWTVKARYGQQQARVGAYIFSATGYWPKKYVNWRFEIQSDGRFTVKDYPWPEIRLSDLYLLYAEALNEAADNQGNRDKAIEYVDFVRARAGLEGVKESWDEHANNTKYNTQAGLRAIIQQERGIELMFEGHRYWDLRRWILGSKLNQTIHDWDIEQETPIAYYRPKELFKQSFVEPRDYLAPFREYTLIVNPNLVQNPGWYLNTNLKRNSI
;
A
#
# COMPACT_ATOMS: atom_id res chain seq x y z
N MET A 1 -18.04 -5.25 -5.21
CA MET A 1 -16.97 -4.58 -4.44
C MET A 1 -16.14 -3.61 -5.28
N HIS A 2 -15.90 -3.87 -6.58
CA HIS A 2 -15.01 -3.06 -7.42
C HIS A 2 -15.69 -2.00 -8.29
N PHE A 3 -16.98 -1.75 -8.09
CA PHE A 3 -17.71 -0.69 -8.79
C PHE A 3 -17.65 0.62 -8.01
N ASN A 4 -17.70 1.74 -8.73
CA ASN A 4 -17.79 3.11 -8.19
C ASN A 4 -16.74 3.42 -7.13
N ARG A 5 -15.49 3.06 -7.40
CA ARG A 5 -14.33 3.41 -6.57
C ARG A 5 -13.71 4.71 -7.07
N GLU A 6 -12.88 5.34 -6.25
CA GLU A 6 -12.13 6.52 -6.68
C GLU A 6 -11.18 6.20 -7.85
N PRO A 7 -10.79 7.20 -8.67
CA PRO A 7 -9.92 6.98 -9.82
C PRO A 7 -8.62 6.24 -9.52
N ARG A 8 -8.00 6.52 -8.35
CA ARG A 8 -6.75 5.88 -7.92
C ARG A 8 -6.88 4.36 -7.76
N PHE A 9 -8.05 3.85 -7.38
CA PHE A 9 -8.27 2.40 -7.29
C PHE A 9 -8.08 1.71 -8.66
N TYR A 10 -8.61 2.31 -9.73
CA TYR A 10 -8.51 1.75 -11.10
C TYR A 10 -7.19 2.05 -11.80
N ALA A 11 -6.50 3.12 -11.36
CA ALA A 11 -5.16 3.47 -11.83
C ALA A 11 -4.09 2.55 -11.23
N ASP A 12 -4.18 2.29 -9.92
CA ASP A 12 -3.09 1.65 -9.17
C ASP A 12 -3.21 0.13 -9.11
N LEU A 13 -4.42 -0.42 -9.26
CA LEU A 13 -4.69 -1.85 -9.15
C LEU A 13 -5.28 -2.43 -10.44
N ALA A 14 -4.90 -3.67 -10.73
CA ALA A 14 -5.64 -4.54 -11.62
C ALA A 14 -6.20 -5.74 -10.84
N PHE A 15 -7.35 -6.23 -11.28
CA PHE A 15 -8.13 -7.31 -10.68
C PHE A 15 -8.99 -8.00 -11.75
N ASP A 16 -9.64 -9.12 -11.41
CA ASP A 16 -10.53 -9.82 -12.35
C ASP A 16 -11.60 -8.88 -12.95
N GLY A 17 -11.68 -8.82 -14.28
CA GLY A 17 -12.58 -7.93 -15.01
C GLY A 17 -12.10 -6.48 -15.16
N SER A 18 -10.97 -6.10 -14.55
CA SER A 18 -10.39 -4.77 -14.74
C SER A 18 -9.86 -4.58 -16.17
N ILE A 19 -9.94 -3.34 -16.67
CA ILE A 19 -9.44 -2.96 -17.98
C ILE A 19 -7.96 -2.55 -17.87
N TRP A 20 -7.15 -3.07 -18.80
CA TRP A 20 -5.74 -2.72 -18.94
C TRP A 20 -5.51 -1.91 -20.21
N TYR A 21 -5.26 -0.61 -20.04
CA TYR A 21 -4.92 0.30 -21.13
C TYR A 21 -3.45 0.20 -21.52
N MET A 22 -3.18 0.36 -22.81
CA MET A 22 -1.86 0.33 -23.44
C MET A 22 -1.80 1.39 -24.54
N GLU A 23 -0.60 1.77 -25.01
CA GLU A 23 -0.43 2.76 -26.10
C GLU A 23 -1.26 2.36 -27.33
N ASN A 24 -1.22 1.08 -27.67
CA ASN A 24 -1.92 0.52 -28.83
C ASN A 24 -3.38 0.09 -28.54
N ARG A 25 -3.87 0.30 -27.32
CA ARG A 25 -5.22 -0.06 -26.87
C ARG A 25 -5.73 0.95 -25.85
N THR A 26 -6.30 2.03 -26.36
CA THR A 26 -6.74 3.18 -25.56
C THR A 26 -8.25 3.21 -25.31
N SER A 27 -9.03 2.46 -26.08
CA SER A 27 -10.49 2.38 -25.93
C SER A 27 -10.93 1.23 -25.03
N ASN A 28 -12.06 1.39 -24.32
CA ASN A 28 -12.59 0.34 -23.44
C ASN A 28 -12.96 -0.95 -24.17
N HIS A 29 -13.34 -0.84 -25.44
CA HIS A 29 -13.79 -1.98 -26.24
C HIS A 29 -12.62 -2.79 -26.82
N GLU A 30 -11.47 -2.16 -27.04
CA GLU A 30 -10.29 -2.80 -27.61
C GLU A 30 -9.26 -3.19 -26.54
N SER A 31 -9.34 -2.58 -25.36
CA SER A 31 -8.47 -2.86 -24.23
C SER A 31 -8.65 -4.26 -23.69
N TRP A 32 -7.57 -4.81 -23.16
CA TRP A 32 -7.62 -6.13 -22.57
C TRP A 32 -8.31 -6.08 -21.22
N THR A 33 -9.03 -7.16 -20.92
CA THR A 33 -9.62 -7.39 -19.60
C THR A 33 -8.81 -8.46 -18.91
N VAL A 34 -8.48 -8.22 -17.65
CA VAL A 34 -7.81 -9.22 -16.81
C VAL A 34 -8.81 -10.33 -16.52
N LYS A 35 -8.44 -11.57 -16.84
CA LYS A 35 -9.28 -12.76 -16.60
C LYS A 35 -8.52 -13.68 -15.64
N ALA A 36 -8.79 -13.52 -14.35
CA ALA A 36 -8.00 -14.08 -13.26
C ALA A 36 -8.60 -15.35 -12.63
N ARG A 37 -9.84 -15.70 -12.97
CA ARG A 37 -10.50 -16.90 -12.45
C ARG A 37 -9.85 -18.16 -12.98
N TYR A 38 -9.88 -19.25 -12.21
CA TYR A 38 -9.22 -20.50 -12.57
C TYR A 38 -9.56 -20.95 -14.01
N GLY A 39 -8.55 -21.39 -14.76
CA GLY A 39 -8.69 -21.77 -16.17
C GLY A 39 -8.66 -20.61 -17.18
N GLN A 40 -8.63 -19.36 -16.72
CA GLN A 40 -8.53 -18.18 -17.60
C GLN A 40 -7.08 -17.73 -17.84
N GLN A 41 -6.90 -16.77 -18.74
CA GLN A 41 -5.60 -16.39 -19.30
C GLN A 41 -4.61 -15.81 -18.27
N GLN A 42 -5.09 -15.06 -17.27
CA GLN A 42 -4.28 -14.50 -16.18
C GLN A 42 -4.48 -15.25 -14.86
N ALA A 43 -5.11 -16.42 -14.91
CA ALA A 43 -5.25 -17.28 -13.77
C ALA A 43 -3.91 -17.86 -13.34
N ARG A 44 -3.92 -18.60 -12.24
CA ARG A 44 -2.73 -19.31 -11.78
C ARG A 44 -2.25 -20.33 -12.81
N VAL A 45 -0.98 -20.22 -13.18
CA VAL A 45 -0.26 -21.19 -14.01
C VAL A 45 0.86 -21.82 -13.18
N GLY A 46 0.71 -23.11 -12.89
CA GLY A 46 1.67 -23.88 -12.10
C GLY A 46 1.85 -23.36 -10.67
N ALA A 47 3.04 -23.60 -10.11
CA ALA A 47 3.34 -23.29 -8.72
C ALA A 47 3.88 -21.88 -8.47
N TYR A 48 4.21 -21.12 -9.52
CA TYR A 48 4.97 -19.87 -9.37
C TYR A 48 4.46 -18.68 -10.20
N ILE A 49 3.56 -18.89 -11.16
CA ILE A 49 3.09 -17.83 -12.07
C ILE A 49 1.64 -17.50 -11.75
N PHE A 50 1.43 -16.67 -10.72
CA PHE A 50 0.09 -16.23 -10.31
C PHE A 50 0.17 -15.00 -9.38
N SER A 51 -0.95 -14.29 -9.24
CA SER A 51 -1.15 -13.39 -8.10
C SER A 51 -1.80 -14.17 -6.97
N ALA A 52 -1.16 -14.20 -5.80
CA ALA A 52 -1.69 -14.89 -4.61
C ALA A 52 -3.01 -14.29 -4.11
N THR A 53 -3.27 -13.02 -4.42
CA THR A 53 -4.44 -12.26 -3.99
C THR A 53 -5.48 -12.08 -5.09
N GLY A 54 -5.13 -12.33 -6.36
CA GLY A 54 -5.97 -11.96 -7.50
C GLY A 54 -5.96 -10.46 -7.81
N TYR A 55 -5.04 -9.70 -7.22
CA TYR A 55 -4.74 -8.31 -7.56
C TYR A 55 -3.31 -8.16 -8.09
N TRP A 56 -3.08 -7.18 -8.95
CA TRP A 56 -1.75 -6.83 -9.46
C TRP A 56 -1.47 -5.33 -9.28
N PRO A 57 -0.22 -4.96 -8.98
CA PRO A 57 0.19 -3.55 -9.01
C PRO A 57 0.19 -3.06 -10.45
N LYS A 58 -0.61 -2.03 -10.73
CA LYS A 58 -0.73 -1.37 -12.04
C LYS A 58 -0.09 0.02 -12.06
N LYS A 59 0.00 0.69 -10.89
CA LYS A 59 0.48 2.06 -10.70
C LYS A 59 1.75 2.44 -11.49
N TYR A 60 2.72 1.53 -11.51
CA TYR A 60 4.03 1.76 -12.11
C TYR A 60 4.18 1.12 -13.50
N VAL A 61 3.10 0.58 -14.06
CA VAL A 61 3.12 0.23 -15.48
C VAL A 61 2.77 1.48 -16.26
N ASN A 62 3.75 2.01 -16.97
CA ASN A 62 3.56 3.16 -17.83
C ASN A 62 2.45 2.86 -18.84
N TRP A 63 1.50 3.77 -19.05
CA TRP A 63 0.40 3.54 -19.99
C TRP A 63 0.88 3.36 -21.45
N ARG A 64 2.09 3.84 -21.76
CA ARG A 64 2.76 3.61 -23.05
C ARG A 64 3.31 2.19 -23.21
N PHE A 65 3.16 1.34 -22.19
CA PHE A 65 3.39 -0.09 -22.31
C PHE A 65 2.48 -0.64 -23.42
N GLU A 66 3.03 -1.49 -24.26
CA GLU A 66 2.27 -2.16 -25.32
C GLU A 66 2.72 -3.60 -25.44
N ILE A 67 1.77 -4.46 -25.82
CA ILE A 67 2.03 -5.83 -26.26
C ILE A 67 1.61 -5.93 -27.72
N GLN A 68 2.55 -6.37 -28.56
CA GLN A 68 2.37 -6.59 -29.99
C GLN A 68 1.70 -7.95 -30.24
N SER A 69 1.15 -8.14 -31.45
CA SER A 69 0.43 -9.38 -31.82
C SER A 69 1.30 -10.63 -31.78
N ASP A 70 2.62 -10.48 -31.93
CA ASP A 70 3.60 -11.56 -31.85
C ASP A 70 4.11 -11.83 -30.42
N GLY A 71 3.53 -11.17 -29.41
CA GLY A 71 3.87 -11.34 -28.01
C GLY A 71 5.07 -10.54 -27.52
N ARG A 72 5.74 -9.78 -28.40
CA ARG A 72 6.75 -8.80 -27.95
C ARG A 72 6.08 -7.67 -27.19
N PHE A 73 6.80 -7.07 -26.26
CA PHE A 73 6.30 -5.94 -25.49
C PHE A 73 7.31 -4.79 -25.50
N THR A 74 6.80 -3.57 -25.46
CA THR A 74 7.61 -2.36 -25.31
C THR A 74 7.34 -1.78 -23.93
N VAL A 75 8.42 -1.48 -23.19
CA VAL A 75 8.34 -0.78 -21.91
C VAL A 75 8.86 0.63 -22.09
N LYS A 76 8.20 1.59 -21.45
CA LYS A 76 8.71 2.95 -21.35
C LYS A 76 9.35 3.14 -19.98
N ASP A 77 10.66 3.32 -19.98
CA ASP A 77 11.40 3.67 -18.77
C ASP A 77 11.11 5.10 -18.33
N TYR A 78 11.08 5.29 -17.02
CA TYR A 78 10.97 6.58 -16.36
C TYR A 78 11.69 6.52 -15.01
N PRO A 79 12.13 7.67 -14.45
CA PRO A 79 12.79 7.70 -13.16
C PRO A 79 11.84 7.23 -12.04
N TRP A 80 12.35 6.39 -11.13
CA TRP A 80 11.60 6.00 -9.94
C TRP A 80 11.43 7.21 -9.00
N PRO A 81 10.20 7.52 -8.54
CA PRO A 81 9.98 8.67 -7.69
C PRO A 81 10.36 8.36 -6.23
N GLU A 82 11.62 8.62 -5.85
CA GLU A 82 12.05 8.50 -4.44
C GLU A 82 11.40 9.54 -3.53
N ILE A 83 11.24 10.78 -4.04
CA ILE A 83 10.53 11.87 -3.36
C ILE A 83 9.71 12.62 -4.41
N ARG A 84 8.44 12.88 -4.11
CA ARG A 84 7.55 13.64 -5.00
C ARG A 84 6.65 14.59 -4.22
N LEU A 85 6.11 15.59 -4.92
CA LEU A 85 5.41 16.71 -4.31
C LEU A 85 4.22 16.30 -3.40
N SER A 86 3.45 15.28 -3.78
CA SER A 86 2.33 14.82 -2.93
C SER A 86 2.81 14.21 -1.60
N ASP A 87 3.97 13.55 -1.56
CA ASP A 87 4.56 13.06 -0.30
C ASP A 87 4.92 14.24 0.61
N LEU A 88 5.51 15.30 0.04
CA LEU A 88 5.84 16.53 0.79
C LEU A 88 4.60 17.24 1.31
N TYR A 89 3.53 17.34 0.52
CA TYR A 89 2.26 17.93 0.97
C TYR A 89 1.64 17.15 2.14
N LEU A 90 1.59 15.82 2.03
CA LEU A 90 1.03 14.99 3.09
C LEU A 90 1.92 14.95 4.34
N LEU A 91 3.24 14.99 4.18
CA LEU A 91 4.18 15.11 5.30
C LEU A 91 4.01 16.45 6.02
N TYR A 92 3.83 17.54 5.28
CA TYR A 92 3.59 18.87 5.85
C TYR A 92 2.22 18.95 6.55
N ALA A 93 1.17 18.38 5.95
CA ALA A 93 -0.14 18.26 6.57
C ALA A 93 -0.08 17.51 7.90
N GLU A 94 0.65 16.38 7.93
CA GLU A 94 0.87 15.62 9.15
C GLU A 94 1.60 16.46 10.21
N ALA A 95 2.71 17.11 9.84
CA ALA A 95 3.46 17.95 10.76
C ALA A 95 2.62 19.10 11.34
N LEU A 96 1.79 19.76 10.52
CA LEU A 96 0.88 20.81 10.98
C LEU A 96 -0.16 20.29 11.98
N ASN A 97 -0.79 19.14 11.68
CA ASN A 97 -1.76 18.51 12.55
C ASN A 97 -1.14 18.15 13.91
N GLU A 98 0.08 17.59 13.90
CA GLU A 98 0.77 17.17 15.12
C GLU A 98 1.39 18.32 15.92
N ALA A 99 1.75 19.44 15.27
CA ALA A 99 2.41 20.56 15.93
C ALA A 99 1.56 21.23 17.01
N ALA A 100 0.24 21.37 16.77
CA ALA A 100 -0.71 21.89 17.75
C ALA A 100 -2.15 21.59 17.33
N ASP A 101 -2.99 21.20 18.31
CA ASP A 101 -4.42 20.98 18.09
C ASP A 101 -5.21 22.30 18.10
N ASN A 102 -5.08 23.09 17.03
CA ASN A 102 -5.83 24.33 16.85
C ASN A 102 -6.45 24.41 15.44
N GLN A 103 -7.50 25.22 15.31
CA GLN A 103 -8.28 25.31 14.07
C GLN A 103 -7.43 25.76 12.87
N GLY A 104 -6.53 26.74 13.05
CA GLY A 104 -5.68 27.25 11.96
C GLY A 104 -4.73 26.18 11.42
N ASN A 105 -4.12 25.38 12.30
CA ASN A 105 -3.29 24.25 11.88
C ASN A 105 -4.11 23.18 11.16
N ARG A 106 -5.30 22.85 11.66
CA ARG A 106 -6.19 21.85 11.03
C ARG A 106 -6.65 22.31 9.65
N ASP A 107 -7.08 23.56 9.50
CA ASP A 107 -7.51 24.13 8.22
C ASP A 107 -6.37 24.11 7.20
N LYS A 108 -5.16 24.46 7.62
CA LYS A 108 -3.99 24.41 6.74
C LYS A 108 -3.58 22.98 6.41
N ALA A 109 -3.62 22.05 7.36
CA ALA A 109 -3.36 20.64 7.08
C ALA A 109 -4.38 20.07 6.06
N ILE A 110 -5.66 20.43 6.20
CA ILE A 110 -6.72 20.07 5.25
C ILE A 110 -6.42 20.63 3.85
N GLU A 111 -6.00 21.88 3.73
CA GLU A 111 -5.62 22.50 2.44
C GLU A 111 -4.59 21.66 1.67
N TYR A 112 -3.53 21.20 2.33
CA TYR A 112 -2.50 20.37 1.69
C TYR A 112 -2.96 18.97 1.34
N VAL A 113 -3.86 18.38 2.14
CA VAL A 113 -4.53 17.12 1.79
C VAL A 113 -5.41 17.33 0.56
N ASP A 114 -6.13 18.44 0.50
CA ASP A 114 -7.04 18.77 -0.60
C ASP A 114 -6.32 18.99 -1.93
N PHE A 115 -5.07 19.49 -1.94
CA PHE A 115 -4.26 19.52 -3.17
C PHE A 115 -4.02 18.12 -3.77
N VAL A 116 -3.82 17.11 -2.92
CA VAL A 116 -3.64 15.72 -3.37
C VAL A 116 -4.95 15.14 -3.88
N ARG A 117 -6.04 15.39 -3.14
CA ARG A 117 -7.40 14.92 -3.46
C ARG A 117 -7.95 15.53 -4.73
N ALA A 118 -7.81 16.84 -4.91
CA ALA A 118 -8.25 17.56 -6.11
C ALA A 118 -7.56 17.02 -7.37
N ARG A 119 -6.25 16.75 -7.32
CA ARG A 119 -5.53 16.12 -8.45
C ARG A 119 -6.04 14.71 -8.74
N ALA A 120 -6.46 13.97 -7.71
CA ALA A 120 -7.07 12.65 -7.87
C ALA A 120 -8.55 12.70 -8.32
N GLY A 121 -9.13 13.89 -8.52
CA GLY A 121 -10.52 14.08 -8.91
C GLY A 121 -11.51 13.86 -7.76
N LEU A 122 -11.09 14.09 -6.52
CA LEU A 122 -11.92 13.99 -5.33
C LEU A 122 -12.25 15.37 -4.77
N GLU A 123 -13.41 15.45 -4.14
CA GLU A 123 -13.84 16.56 -3.29
C GLU A 123 -12.91 16.75 -2.08
N GLY A 124 -12.94 17.95 -1.50
CA GLY A 124 -12.14 18.28 -0.33
C GLY A 124 -12.54 17.48 0.92
N VAL A 125 -11.67 17.42 1.93
CA VAL A 125 -11.91 16.66 3.16
C VAL A 125 -13.18 17.12 3.87
N LYS A 126 -13.41 18.43 3.99
CA LYS A 126 -14.60 18.96 4.68
C LYS A 126 -15.88 18.59 3.93
N GLU A 127 -15.92 18.91 2.64
CA GLU A 127 -17.04 18.58 1.74
C GLU A 127 -17.39 17.09 1.79
N SER A 128 -16.41 16.20 1.55
CA SER A 128 -16.65 14.76 1.57
C SER A 128 -17.16 14.24 2.92
N TRP A 129 -16.70 14.80 4.05
CA TRP A 129 -17.18 14.36 5.37
C TRP A 129 -18.55 14.93 5.70
N ASP A 130 -18.81 16.20 5.38
CA ASP A 130 -20.07 16.85 5.67
C ASP A 130 -21.21 16.27 4.80
N GLU A 131 -20.91 15.88 3.56
CA GLU A 131 -21.91 15.32 2.63
C GLU A 131 -22.09 13.81 2.73
N HIS A 132 -21.02 13.06 3.06
CA HIS A 132 -21.04 11.60 2.95
C HIS A 132 -20.68 10.85 4.23
N ALA A 133 -20.31 11.54 5.31
CA ALA A 133 -19.99 10.90 6.59
C ALA A 133 -20.92 11.35 7.73
N ASN A 134 -21.31 10.41 8.59
CA ASN A 134 -22.07 10.71 9.82
C ASN A 134 -21.16 11.19 10.97
N ASN A 135 -20.05 11.89 10.68
CA ASN A 135 -19.11 12.40 11.68
C ASN A 135 -18.27 13.55 11.11
N THR A 136 -17.67 14.35 11.99
CA THR A 136 -16.76 15.44 11.61
C THR A 136 -15.35 15.19 12.11
N LYS A 137 -14.78 14.02 11.77
CA LYS A 137 -13.43 13.60 12.22
C LYS A 137 -12.35 14.66 11.99
N TYR A 138 -12.44 15.40 10.89
CA TYR A 138 -11.49 16.45 10.53
C TYR A 138 -11.40 17.61 11.55
N ASN A 139 -12.38 17.74 12.46
CA ASN A 139 -12.39 18.78 13.50
C ASN A 139 -11.53 18.46 14.73
N THR A 140 -10.97 17.25 14.83
CA THR A 140 -10.11 16.83 15.94
C THR A 140 -8.73 16.45 15.43
N GLN A 141 -7.67 16.73 16.19
CA GLN A 141 -6.32 16.29 15.80
C GLN A 141 -6.25 14.78 15.53
N ALA A 142 -6.86 13.96 16.38
CA ALA A 142 -6.87 12.51 16.23
C ALA A 142 -7.62 12.03 14.98
N GLY A 143 -8.78 12.65 14.69
CA GLY A 143 -9.56 12.31 13.51
C GLY A 143 -8.89 12.78 12.21
N LEU A 144 -8.32 13.99 12.19
CA LEU A 144 -7.56 14.49 11.05
C LEU A 144 -6.26 13.69 10.83
N ARG A 145 -5.57 13.27 11.90
CA ARG A 145 -4.45 12.31 11.82
C ARG A 145 -4.86 11.05 11.06
N ALA A 146 -5.98 10.44 11.42
CA ALA A 146 -6.46 9.23 10.76
C ALA A 146 -6.77 9.47 9.27
N ILE A 147 -7.32 10.64 8.91
CA ILE A 147 -7.56 11.04 7.52
C ILE A 147 -6.24 11.17 6.75
N ILE A 148 -5.26 11.89 7.29
CA ILE A 148 -3.93 12.07 6.68
C ILE A 148 -3.23 10.71 6.50
N GLN A 149 -3.27 9.84 7.52
CA GLN A 149 -2.69 8.50 7.47
C GLN A 149 -3.34 7.62 6.38
N GLN A 150 -4.65 7.74 6.19
CA GLN A 150 -5.38 7.04 5.13
C GLN A 150 -5.01 7.61 3.75
N GLU A 151 -4.98 8.94 3.61
CA GLU A 151 -4.63 9.59 2.35
C GLU A 151 -3.18 9.26 1.94
N ARG A 152 -2.21 9.28 2.86
CA ARG A 152 -0.83 8.76 2.61
C ARG A 152 -0.85 7.31 2.16
N GLY A 153 -1.63 6.46 2.81
CA GLY A 153 -1.70 5.04 2.49
C GLY A 153 -2.22 4.76 1.07
N ILE A 154 -3.19 5.54 0.61
CA ILE A 154 -3.75 5.43 -0.74
C ILE A 154 -2.80 6.09 -1.76
N GLU A 155 -2.42 7.33 -1.51
CA GLU A 155 -1.62 8.13 -2.44
C GLU A 155 -0.24 7.51 -2.70
N LEU A 156 0.42 7.00 -1.66
CA LEU A 156 1.77 6.43 -1.72
C LEU A 156 1.75 4.89 -1.77
N MET A 157 0.63 4.29 -2.17
CA MET A 157 0.52 2.85 -2.35
C MET A 157 1.56 2.35 -3.35
N PHE A 158 2.23 1.24 -3.02
CA PHE A 158 3.34 0.63 -3.79
C PHE A 158 4.65 1.43 -3.86
N GLU A 159 4.79 2.52 -3.09
CA GLU A 159 5.98 3.38 -3.13
C GLU A 159 6.90 3.18 -1.90
N GLY A 160 6.75 2.08 -1.16
CA GLY A 160 7.64 1.74 -0.04
C GLY A 160 7.38 2.48 1.28
N HIS A 161 6.43 3.41 1.35
CA HIS A 161 6.18 4.19 2.58
C HIS A 161 5.41 3.43 3.66
N ARG A 162 4.43 2.58 3.31
CA ARG A 162 3.48 2.00 4.27
C ARG A 162 4.14 1.26 5.43
N TYR A 163 5.23 0.54 5.15
CA TYR A 163 5.99 -0.18 6.17
C TYR A 163 6.60 0.77 7.21
N TRP A 164 7.24 1.85 6.74
CA TRP A 164 7.88 2.85 7.60
C TRP A 164 6.85 3.73 8.32
N ASP A 165 5.77 4.10 7.64
CA ASP A 165 4.66 4.86 8.19
C ASP A 165 4.01 4.14 9.38
N LEU A 166 3.69 2.84 9.24
CA LEU A 166 3.13 2.06 10.36
C LEU A 166 4.10 1.96 11.54
N ARG A 167 5.42 1.88 11.29
CA ARG A 167 6.42 1.81 12.35
C ARG A 167 6.56 3.12 13.11
N ARG A 168 6.69 4.25 12.41
CA ARG A 168 6.84 5.57 13.05
C ARG A 168 5.57 6.02 13.77
N TRP A 169 4.40 5.54 13.35
CA TRP A 169 3.14 5.77 14.03
C TRP A 169 2.87 4.82 15.21
N ILE A 170 3.77 3.85 15.49
CA ILE A 170 3.57 2.81 16.51
C ILE A 170 2.25 2.05 16.28
N LEU A 171 1.99 1.68 15.02
CA LEU A 171 0.81 0.93 14.58
C LEU A 171 1.17 -0.50 14.15
N GLY A 172 2.15 -1.11 14.80
CA GLY A 172 2.61 -2.48 14.54
C GLY A 172 1.49 -3.52 14.66
N SER A 173 0.50 -3.30 15.53
CA SER A 173 -0.72 -4.11 15.59
C SER A 173 -1.47 -4.25 14.25
N LYS A 174 -1.35 -3.30 13.31
CA LYS A 174 -1.90 -3.43 11.95
C LYS A 174 -1.18 -4.51 11.12
N LEU A 175 0.04 -4.87 11.50
CA LEU A 175 0.85 -5.95 10.92
C LEU A 175 0.62 -7.30 11.63
N ASN A 176 -0.39 -7.42 12.50
CA ASN A 176 -0.87 -8.68 13.07
C ASN A 176 -2.21 -9.12 12.46
N GLN A 177 -2.64 -8.49 11.38
CA GLN A 177 -3.91 -8.82 10.73
C GLN A 177 -3.75 -10.06 9.85
N THR A 178 -4.81 -10.86 9.78
CA THR A 178 -4.88 -11.97 8.84
C THR A 178 -5.26 -11.42 7.46
N ILE A 179 -4.40 -11.66 6.47
CA ILE A 179 -4.64 -11.28 5.08
C ILE A 179 -5.67 -12.23 4.51
N HIS A 180 -6.78 -11.66 4.04
CA HIS A 180 -7.82 -12.36 3.32
C HIS A 180 -7.90 -11.82 1.90
N ASP A 181 -8.12 -12.70 0.92
CA ASP A 181 -8.38 -12.27 -0.45
C ASP A 181 -9.19 -13.31 -1.25
N TRP A 182 -9.36 -13.12 -2.55
CA TRP A 182 -10.11 -14.01 -3.43
C TRP A 182 -9.56 -15.43 -3.48
N ASP A 183 -10.45 -16.39 -3.72
CA ASP A 183 -10.06 -17.77 -3.92
C ASP A 183 -9.68 -18.01 -5.39
N ILE A 184 -8.41 -17.77 -5.70
CA ILE A 184 -7.84 -17.85 -7.05
C ILE A 184 -7.90 -19.25 -7.69
N GLU A 185 -8.26 -20.28 -6.91
CA GLU A 185 -8.38 -21.67 -7.37
C GLU A 185 -9.79 -21.98 -7.90
N GLN A 186 -10.68 -20.99 -7.96
CA GLN A 186 -12.07 -21.16 -8.35
C GLN A 186 -12.36 -20.57 -9.73
N GLU A 187 -13.18 -21.28 -10.52
CA GLU A 187 -13.58 -20.88 -11.88
C GLU A 187 -14.83 -19.99 -11.88
N THR A 188 -15.82 -20.35 -11.04
CA THR A 188 -17.10 -19.63 -11.02
C THR A 188 -17.00 -18.32 -10.25
N PRO A 189 -17.65 -17.22 -10.71
CA PRO A 189 -17.61 -15.94 -10.01
C PRO A 189 -17.98 -16.03 -8.53
N ILE A 190 -19.01 -16.80 -8.19
CA ILE A 190 -19.49 -16.91 -6.82
C ILE A 190 -18.48 -17.61 -5.89
N ALA A 191 -17.72 -18.56 -6.42
CA ALA A 191 -16.68 -19.24 -5.66
C ALA A 191 -15.37 -18.44 -5.63
N TYR A 192 -15.04 -17.70 -6.69
CA TYR A 192 -13.84 -16.86 -6.76
C TYR A 192 -13.92 -15.65 -5.83
N TYR A 193 -15.04 -14.90 -5.87
CA TYR A 193 -15.23 -13.69 -5.07
C TYR A 193 -15.62 -13.98 -3.60
N ARG A 194 -15.06 -15.03 -3.02
CA ARG A 194 -15.18 -15.33 -1.58
C ARG A 194 -13.87 -14.98 -0.87
N PRO A 195 -13.91 -14.35 0.31
CA PRO A 195 -12.71 -14.16 1.12
C PRO A 195 -12.14 -15.50 1.60
N LYS A 196 -10.87 -15.76 1.29
CA LYS A 196 -10.04 -16.89 1.73
C LYS A 196 -8.89 -16.34 2.56
N GLU A 197 -8.64 -16.97 3.70
CA GLU A 197 -7.46 -16.69 4.51
C GLU A 197 -6.19 -17.10 3.72
N LEU A 198 -5.29 -16.14 3.50
CA LEU A 198 -4.04 -16.37 2.75
C LEU A 198 -2.83 -16.44 3.67
N PHE A 199 -2.72 -15.52 4.62
CA PHE A 199 -1.51 -15.38 5.44
C PHE A 199 -1.81 -14.71 6.77
N LYS A 200 -1.30 -15.29 7.86
CA LYS A 200 -1.35 -14.68 9.20
C LYS A 200 -0.08 -13.90 9.43
N GLN A 201 -0.19 -12.57 9.42
CA GLN A 201 0.93 -11.72 9.74
C GLN A 201 1.23 -11.78 11.25
N SER A 202 2.51 -11.64 11.58
CA SER A 202 2.99 -11.57 12.96
C SER A 202 3.96 -10.41 13.10
N PHE A 203 3.72 -9.56 14.09
CA PHE A 203 4.52 -8.42 14.49
C PHE A 203 4.56 -8.36 16.02
N VAL A 204 5.75 -8.60 16.58
CA VAL A 204 6.00 -8.66 18.02
C VAL A 204 6.48 -7.30 18.49
N GLU A 205 5.69 -6.62 19.32
CA GLU A 205 6.05 -5.33 19.91
C GLU A 205 6.80 -5.54 21.25
N PRO A 206 7.89 -4.78 21.53
CA PRO A 206 8.50 -3.73 20.71
C PRO A 206 9.55 -4.24 19.70
N ARG A 207 9.85 -5.55 19.69
CA ARG A 207 10.96 -6.17 18.94
C ARG A 207 11.00 -5.75 17.47
N ASP A 208 9.89 -5.92 16.78
CA ASP A 208 9.86 -5.80 15.32
C ASP A 208 9.89 -4.35 14.83
N TYR A 209 9.81 -3.34 15.72
CA TYR A 209 10.01 -1.92 15.36
C TYR A 209 11.45 -1.57 15.01
N LEU A 210 12.44 -2.40 15.39
CA LEU A 210 13.84 -2.23 15.02
C LEU A 210 14.39 -3.54 14.46
N ALA A 211 15.09 -3.49 13.32
CA ALA A 211 15.68 -4.68 12.73
C ALA A 211 16.87 -5.16 13.59
N PRO A 212 17.13 -6.48 13.71
CA PRO A 212 18.26 -6.96 14.49
C PRO A 212 19.59 -6.57 13.85
N PHE A 213 20.58 -6.25 14.66
CA PHE A 213 21.97 -6.27 14.20
C PHE A 213 22.39 -7.71 13.88
N ARG A 214 23.24 -7.87 12.87
CA ARG A 214 23.85 -9.16 12.54
C ARG A 214 24.68 -9.63 13.73
N GLU A 215 24.58 -10.91 14.06
CA GLU A 215 25.29 -11.50 15.20
C GLU A 215 26.81 -11.26 15.15
N TYR A 216 27.42 -11.40 13.98
CA TYR A 216 28.84 -11.10 13.76
C TYR A 216 29.22 -9.67 14.20
N THR A 217 28.35 -8.69 13.95
CA THR A 217 28.61 -7.29 14.32
C THR A 217 28.69 -7.11 15.84
N LEU A 218 27.91 -7.86 16.61
CA LEU A 218 27.93 -7.86 18.08
C LEU A 218 29.16 -8.60 18.64
N ILE A 219 29.64 -9.63 17.93
CA ILE A 219 30.86 -10.35 18.30
C ILE A 219 32.10 -9.48 18.09
N VAL A 220 32.18 -8.79 16.95
CA VAL A 220 33.32 -7.94 16.58
C VAL A 220 33.41 -6.70 17.45
N ASN A 221 32.27 -6.05 17.75
CA ASN A 221 32.24 -4.87 18.60
C ASN A 221 31.45 -5.17 19.88
N PRO A 222 32.12 -5.55 20.98
CA PRO A 222 31.46 -5.89 22.23
C PRO A 222 30.75 -4.70 22.91
N ASN A 223 30.98 -3.47 22.44
CA ASN A 223 30.25 -2.28 22.92
C ASN A 223 28.88 -2.10 22.24
N LEU A 224 28.59 -2.84 21.16
CA LEU A 224 27.27 -2.79 20.53
C LEU A 224 26.26 -3.61 21.31
N VAL A 225 25.16 -2.96 21.67
CA VAL A 225 24.00 -3.60 22.30
C VAL A 225 22.96 -3.89 21.23
N GLN A 226 22.36 -5.07 21.30
CA GLN A 226 21.30 -5.48 20.37
C GLN A 226 20.03 -4.63 20.55
N ASN A 227 19.26 -4.46 19.46
CA ASN A 227 17.96 -3.83 19.52
C ASN A 227 16.99 -4.59 20.45
N PRO A 228 16.07 -3.89 21.16
CA PRO A 228 15.19 -4.50 22.15
C PRO A 228 14.42 -5.72 21.62
N GLY A 229 14.30 -6.77 22.44
CA GLY A 229 13.54 -7.98 22.12
C GLY A 229 14.22 -8.96 21.15
N TRP A 230 15.39 -8.59 20.58
CA TRP A 230 16.23 -9.51 19.83
C TRP A 230 17.32 -10.08 20.73
N TYR A 231 17.54 -11.39 20.66
CA TYR A 231 18.52 -12.09 21.49
C TYR A 231 19.49 -12.87 20.61
N LEU A 232 20.73 -12.99 21.08
CA LEU A 232 21.70 -13.91 20.49
C LEU A 232 21.24 -15.35 20.76
N ASN A 233 21.41 -16.23 19.78
CA ASN A 233 21.11 -17.64 19.95
C ASN A 233 22.29 -18.30 20.69
N THR A 234 22.43 -18.01 21.99
CA THR A 234 23.57 -18.44 22.81
C THR A 234 23.46 -19.91 23.21
N ASN A 235 23.49 -20.81 22.24
CA ASN A 235 23.87 -22.22 22.45
C ASN A 235 25.37 -22.48 22.28
N LEU A 236 26.15 -21.45 21.94
CA LEU A 236 27.61 -21.50 22.00
C LEU A 236 28.05 -20.95 23.36
N LYS A 237 28.23 -21.86 24.31
CA LYS A 237 28.85 -21.61 25.62
C LYS A 237 30.13 -20.78 25.43
N ARG A 238 30.15 -19.56 25.96
CA ARG A 238 31.40 -18.86 26.27
C ARG A 238 32.10 -19.69 27.35
N ASN A 239 33.05 -20.52 26.97
CA ASN A 239 34.08 -20.97 27.88
C ASN A 239 34.93 -19.74 28.21
N SER A 240 34.66 -19.15 29.37
CA SER A 240 35.55 -18.19 30.03
C SER A 240 36.89 -18.88 30.31
N ILE A 241 37.97 -18.29 29.79
CA ILE A 241 39.33 -18.42 30.33
C ILE A 241 39.55 -17.22 31.24
#